data_AF-A0A8E0WLV0-F1
#
_entry.id   AF-A0A8E0WLV0-F1
#
_cell.length_a   1.000
_cell.length_b   1.000
_cell.length_c   1.000
_cell.angle_alpha   90.00
_cell.angle_beta   90.00
_cell.angle_gamma   90.00
#
_symmetry.space_group_name_H-M   'P 1'
#
loop_
_entity.id
_entity.type
_entity.pdbx_description
1 polymer ?
#
loop_
_entity_poly.entity_id
_entity_poly.type
_entity_poly.pdbx_seq_one_letter_code
_entity_poly.pdbx_strand_id
1 'polypeptide(L)'
;MSKSNNASETATHKLGDKTAKKVFFRRRKGCPLSVPNAPVIDYKNPELLIKFVSEGGRMLPSRITNVCAKKQRKLNNAIKIARILALLPFVFQAK
;
A
#
# COMPACT_ATOMS: atom_id res chain seq x y z
N MET A 1 33.10 21.65 -22.18
CA MET A 1 33.46 20.30 -21.71
C MET A 1 33.79 20.34 -20.23
N SER A 2 33.17 19.42 -19.50
CA SER A 2 33.48 18.88 -18.18
C SER A 2 34.79 19.31 -17.50
N LYS A 3 34.66 19.70 -16.23
CA LYS A 3 35.21 18.92 -15.12
C LYS A 3 34.43 19.18 -13.82
N SER A 4 34.12 18.06 -13.20
CA SER A 4 33.35 17.82 -11.99
C SER A 4 34.08 18.25 -10.71
N ASN A 5 33.36 18.46 -9.60
CA ASN A 5 33.35 17.54 -8.45
C ASN A 5 32.74 18.14 -7.16
N ASN A 6 32.01 17.25 -6.47
CA ASN A 6 31.24 17.41 -5.23
C ASN A 6 32.09 17.76 -4.01
N ALA A 7 31.55 18.58 -3.09
CA ALA A 7 31.85 18.55 -1.66
C ALA A 7 30.87 19.43 -0.84
N SER A 8 29.89 18.80 -0.19
CA SER A 8 29.15 19.33 0.98
C SER A 8 28.31 18.16 1.52
N GLU A 9 28.26 17.80 2.80
CA GLU A 9 28.65 18.45 4.05
C GLU A 9 28.87 17.34 5.09
N THR A 10 29.88 17.53 5.93
CA THR A 10 30.09 16.80 7.18
C THR A 10 29.10 17.29 8.23
N ALA A 11 28.28 16.41 8.80
CA ALA A 11 27.49 16.70 9.99
C ALA A 11 27.77 15.67 11.09
N THR A 12 27.97 16.23 12.28
CA THR A 12 28.61 15.67 13.47
C THR A 12 27.73 14.69 14.24
N HIS A 13 28.36 13.61 14.73
CA HIS A 13 27.82 12.77 15.81
C HIS A 13 27.96 13.48 17.16
N LYS A 14 26.95 13.38 18.06
CA LYS A 14 26.99 13.12 19.53
C LYS A 14 25.54 13.02 20.07
N LEU A 15 25.09 11.87 20.57
CA LEU A 15 25.15 11.29 21.94
C LEU A 15 23.90 11.63 22.78
N GLY A 16 23.22 10.60 23.31
CA GLY A 16 22.21 10.77 24.36
C GLY A 16 21.27 9.57 24.53
N ASP A 17 21.69 8.60 25.33
CA ASP A 17 20.99 7.35 25.64
C ASP A 17 19.90 7.58 26.71
N LYS A 18 18.64 7.21 26.44
CA LYS A 18 17.59 7.02 27.46
C LYS A 18 16.65 5.90 27.02
N THR A 19 16.70 4.80 27.77
CA THR A 19 15.94 3.55 27.69
C THR A 19 14.50 3.68 27.18
N ALA A 20 14.33 3.70 25.86
CA ALA A 20 13.03 3.64 25.23
C ALA A 20 12.52 2.18 25.30
N LYS A 21 11.44 1.95 26.06
CA LYS A 21 10.63 0.73 25.94
C LYS A 21 10.42 0.48 24.45
N LYS A 22 10.99 -0.62 23.93
CA LYS A 22 10.89 -1.02 22.51
C LYS A 22 9.43 -1.34 22.23
N VAL A 23 8.61 -0.31 22.00
CA VAL A 23 7.33 -0.46 21.32
C VAL A 23 7.71 -1.22 20.06
N PHE A 24 7.16 -2.43 19.88
CA PHE A 24 7.41 -3.22 18.70
C PHE A 24 6.85 -2.46 17.50
N PHE A 25 7.62 -1.50 16.99
CA PHE A 25 7.39 -0.84 15.73
C PHE A 25 7.54 -1.95 14.69
N ARG A 26 6.42 -2.58 14.33
CA ARG A 26 6.38 -3.42 13.13
C ARG A 26 6.87 -2.53 12.00
N ARG A 27 8.04 -2.89 11.45
CA ARG A 27 8.59 -2.27 10.24
C ARG A 27 7.45 -2.18 9.22
N ARG A 28 7.09 -0.96 8.83
CA ARG A 28 6.05 -0.75 7.82
C ARG A 28 6.52 -1.42 6.54
N LYS A 29 5.82 -2.45 6.10
CA LYS A 29 6.07 -3.05 4.79
C LYS A 29 5.73 -2.00 3.73
N GLY A 30 6.52 -1.94 2.66
CA GLY A 30 6.27 -1.03 1.54
C GLY A 30 4.91 -1.28 0.90
N CYS A 31 4.33 -0.24 0.30
CA CYS A 31 3.04 -0.37 -0.39
C CYS A 31 3.18 -1.23 -1.65
N PRO A 32 2.43 -2.34 -1.78
CA PRO A 32 2.55 -3.26 -2.90
C PRO A 32 2.19 -2.60 -4.24
N LEU A 33 1.31 -1.60 -4.22
CA LEU A 33 0.87 -0.86 -5.41
C LEU A 33 1.80 0.31 -5.76
N SER A 34 2.95 0.45 -5.10
CA SER A 34 3.91 1.54 -5.32
C SER A 34 5.25 1.11 -5.90
N VAL A 35 5.35 -0.14 -6.33
CA VAL A 35 6.51 -0.67 -7.04
C VAL A 35 6.57 -0.10 -8.48
N PRO A 36 7.76 -0.02 -9.10
CA PRO A 36 7.94 0.58 -10.43
C PRO A 36 7.13 -0.09 -11.55
N ASN A 37 6.74 -1.35 -11.39
CA ASN A 37 5.87 -2.10 -12.31
C ASN A 37 4.49 -2.39 -11.69
N ALA A 38 4.00 -1.51 -10.82
CA ALA A 38 2.72 -1.73 -10.17
C ALA A 38 1.57 -1.63 -11.19
N PRO A 39 0.63 -2.59 -11.18
CA PRO A 39 -0.53 -2.52 -12.03
C PRO A 39 -1.41 -1.30 -11.70
N VAL A 40 -2.02 -0.73 -12.73
CA VAL A 40 -2.94 0.41 -12.58
C VAL A 40 -4.21 -0.03 -11.87
N ILE A 41 -4.66 0.79 -10.91
CA ILE A 41 -5.84 0.51 -10.10
C ILE A 41 -7.08 0.97 -10.86
N ASP A 42 -7.73 0.05 -11.56
CA ASP A 42 -8.96 0.28 -12.30
C ASP A 42 -10.03 -0.76 -11.99
N TYR A 43 -11.30 -0.39 -12.17
CA TYR A 43 -12.45 -1.29 -11.98
C TYR A 43 -12.52 -2.39 -13.05
N LYS A 44 -11.86 -2.19 -14.20
CA LYS A 44 -11.86 -3.10 -15.35
C LYS A 44 -11.06 -4.39 -15.09
N ASN A 45 -10.20 -4.40 -14.07
CA ASN A 45 -9.30 -5.51 -13.76
C ASN A 45 -9.75 -6.22 -12.47
N PRO A 46 -10.78 -7.10 -12.53
CA PRO A 46 -11.32 -7.75 -11.34
C PRO A 46 -10.28 -8.63 -10.62
N GLU A 47 -9.35 -9.26 -11.35
CA GLU A 47 -8.30 -10.11 -10.78
C GLU A 47 -7.39 -9.37 -9.79
N LEU A 48 -7.11 -8.09 -10.06
CA LEU A 48 -6.34 -7.25 -9.14
C LEU A 48 -7.16 -6.92 -7.90
N LEU A 49 -8.43 -6.58 -8.10
CA LEU A 49 -9.32 -6.14 -7.03
C LEU A 49 -9.67 -7.29 -6.07
N ILE A 50 -9.83 -8.52 -6.58
CA ILE A 50 -10.08 -9.73 -5.78
C ILE A 50 -9.00 -9.92 -4.71
N LYS A 51 -7.73 -9.64 -5.02
CA LYS A 51 -6.61 -9.74 -4.06
C LYS A 51 -6.74 -8.80 -2.85
N PHE A 52 -7.56 -7.75 -2.97
CA PHE A 52 -7.81 -6.77 -1.90
C PHE A 52 -9.20 -6.91 -1.26
N VAL A 53 -9.91 -7.99 -1.56
CA VAL A 53 -11.19 -8.34 -0.98
C VAL A 53 -11.01 -9.63 -0.17
N SER A 54 -11.62 -9.72 1.00
CA SER A 54 -11.62 -10.94 1.80
C SER A 54 -12.45 -12.02 1.11
N GLU A 55 -12.26 -13.28 1.49
CA GLU A 55 -13.12 -14.39 1.06
C GLU A 55 -14.62 -14.07 1.26
N GLY A 56 -15.02 -13.44 2.36
CA GLY A 56 -16.42 -13.04 2.60
C GLY A 56 -16.93 -11.83 1.80
N GLY A 57 -16.17 -11.34 0.81
CA GLY A 57 -16.58 -10.23 -0.05
C GLY A 57 -16.39 -8.84 0.56
N ARG A 58 -15.85 -8.72 1.77
CA ARG A 58 -15.54 -7.44 2.43
C ARG A 58 -14.22 -6.85 1.92
N MET A 59 -14.10 -5.52 1.85
CA MET A 59 -12.84 -4.87 1.44
C MET A 59 -11.79 -4.99 2.56
N LEU A 60 -10.56 -5.38 2.23
CA LEU A 60 -9.49 -5.49 3.22
C LEU A 60 -9.00 -4.09 3.66
N PRO A 61 -8.80 -3.86 4.98
CA PRO A 61 -8.29 -2.60 5.49
C PRO A 61 -6.81 -2.39 5.15
N SER A 62 -6.39 -1.12 5.05
CA SER A 62 -5.01 -0.73 4.72
C SER A 62 -3.96 -1.26 5.71
N ARG A 63 -4.35 -1.53 6.96
CA ARG A 63 -3.46 -2.13 7.98
C ARG A 63 -3.03 -3.56 7.61
N ILE A 64 -3.85 -4.29 6.87
CA ILE A 64 -3.56 -5.66 6.44
C ILE A 64 -2.85 -5.63 5.08
N THR A 65 -3.36 -4.85 4.14
CA THR A 65 -2.85 -4.80 2.76
C THR A 65 -1.61 -3.93 2.57
N ASN A 66 -1.27 -3.07 3.55
CA ASN A 66 -0.16 -2.10 3.52
C ASN A 66 -0.26 -1.08 2.37
N VAL A 67 -1.44 -0.89 1.78
CA VAL A 67 -1.63 0.06 0.68
C VAL A 67 -1.63 1.51 1.20
N CYS A 68 -0.92 2.41 0.50
CA CYS A 68 -0.91 3.84 0.80
C CYS A 68 -2.32 4.44 0.80
N ALA A 69 -2.62 5.38 1.69
CA ALA A 69 -3.94 5.99 1.83
C ALA A 69 -4.52 6.55 0.51
N LYS A 70 -3.69 7.22 -0.31
CA LYS A 70 -4.11 7.74 -1.63
C LYS A 70 -4.58 6.62 -2.56
N LYS A 71 -3.85 5.50 -2.60
CA LYS A 71 -4.14 4.34 -3.44
C LYS A 71 -5.31 3.52 -2.89
N GLN A 72 -5.44 3.41 -1.56
CA GLN A 72 -6.59 2.77 -0.93
C GLN A 72 -7.91 3.46 -1.28
N ARG A 73 -7.95 4.81 -1.34
CA ARG A 73 -9.15 5.54 -1.78
C ARG A 73 -9.53 5.20 -3.22
N LYS A 74 -8.54 5.20 -4.13
CA LYS A 74 -8.76 4.80 -5.53
C LYS A 74 -9.25 3.35 -5.64
N LEU A 75 -8.63 2.45 -4.89
CA LEU A 75 -8.99 1.04 -4.81
C LEU A 75 -10.43 0.86 -4.32
N ASN A 76 -10.82 1.53 -3.24
CA ASN A 76 -12.18 1.47 -2.71
C ASN A 76 -13.22 1.96 -3.74
N ASN A 77 -12.92 3.02 -4.48
CA ASN A 77 -13.80 3.52 -5.53
C ASN A 77 -13.92 2.52 -6.69
N ALA A 78 -12.79 1.95 -7.13
CA ALA A 78 -12.77 0.91 -8.17
C ALA A 78 -13.58 -0.33 -7.77
N ILE A 79 -13.45 -0.82 -6.52
CA ILE A 79 -14.22 -1.96 -6.01
C ILE A 79 -15.72 -1.65 -5.97
N LYS A 80 -16.11 -0.44 -5.55
CA LYS A 80 -17.52 -0.03 -5.54
C LYS A 80 -18.12 -0.04 -6.95
N ILE A 81 -17.42 0.53 -7.92
CA ILE A 81 -17.86 0.55 -9.33
C ILE A 81 -17.94 -0.88 -9.86
N ALA A 82 -16.91 -1.70 -9.62
CA ALA A 82 -16.88 -3.09 -10.08
C ALA A 82 -18.03 -3.95 -9.51
N ARG A 83 -18.47 -3.69 -8.28
CA ARG A 83 -19.64 -4.35 -7.69
C ARG A 83 -20.97 -3.95 -8.35
N ILE A 84 -21.13 -2.67 -8.69
CA ILE A 84 -22.33 -2.18 -9.41
C ILE A 84 -22.40 -2.80 -10.81
N LEU A 85 -21.24 -2.97 -11.46
CA LEU A 85 -21.11 -3.60 -12.78
C LEU A 85 -21.14 -5.15 -12.74
N ALA A 86 -21.43 -5.75 -11.57
CA ALA A 86 -21.46 -7.20 -11.37
C ALA A 86 -20.14 -7.95 -11.69
N LEU A 87 -19.00 -7.25 -11.71
CA LEU A 87 -17.66 -7.86 -11.87
C LEU A 87 -17.13 -8.46 -10.55
N LEU A 88 -17.63 -7.98 -9.41
CA LEU A 88 -17.31 -8.48 -8.08
C LEU A 88 -18.59 -8.65 -7.25
N PRO A 89 -18.74 -9.75 -6.49
CA PRO A 89 -19.91 -9.92 -5.65
C PRO A 89 -19.82 -9.07 -4.36
N PHE A 90 -20.99 -8.81 -3.77
CA PHE A 90 -21.09 -8.17 -2.46
C PHE A 90 -20.79 -9.14 -1.31
N VAL A 91 -21.17 -10.41 -1.49
CA VAL A 91 -20.98 -11.50 -0.53
C VAL A 91 -20.59 -12.73 -1.34
N PHE A 92 -19.51 -13.41 -0.95
CA PHE A 92 -19.27 -14.78 -1.41
C PHE A 92 -19.90 -15.72 -0.39
N GLN A 93 -20.76 -16.61 -0.88
CA GLN A 93 -21.19 -17.76 -0.09
C GLN A 93 -20.12 -18.82 -0.27
N ALA A 94 -19.38 -19.12 0.81
CA ALA A 94 -18.58 -20.34 0.85
C ALA A 94 -19.58 -21.50 0.81
N LYS A 95 -19.41 -22.38 -0.18
CA LYS A 95 -20.24 -23.55 -0.37
C LYS A 95 -19.69 -24.71 0.46
#